data_AF-A0A9D1ME36-F1
#
_entry.id   AF-A0A9D1ME36-F1
#
_cell.length_a   1.000
_cell.length_b   1.000
_cell.length_c   1.000
_cell.angle_alpha   90.00
_cell.angle_beta   90.00
_cell.angle_gamma   90.00
#
_symmetry.space_group_name_H-M   'P 1'
#
loop_
_entity.id
_entity.type
_entity.pdbx_description
1 polymer ?
#
loop_
_entity_poly.entity_id
_entity_poly.type
_entity_poly.pdbx_seq_one_letter_code
_entity_poly.pdbx_strand_id
1 'polypeptide(L)'
;MKGKKLYLLAAAAMAAVSLFPLSACQDKDPVEQDRKTEEGGINVQPYSPVISMAIGTRISANFEGCSITITSQSGTGWLYLNQFQEETCTDWERLPVYHESQYFTQKKAASEEMPVHFENNAYVEWLSVEPANGTLPTVEDYVVITTEKGEHITGYAVIYIYQEGVGSTPTVIADKEFPMTDGEYQDIDEEWLDNRIQSVIDEHKAMLSAEIEGATETGN
;
A
#
# COMPACT_ATOMS: atom_id res chain seq x y z
N MET A 1 -63.22 -17.02 -7.32
CA MET A 1 -62.49 -18.00 -6.48
C MET A 1 -61.01 -17.97 -6.87
N LYS A 2 -60.13 -17.67 -5.90
CA LYS A 2 -58.66 -17.92 -5.84
C LYS A 2 -57.82 -17.28 -6.99
N GLY A 3 -56.93 -16.30 -6.81
CA GLY A 3 -56.11 -15.94 -5.65
C GLY A 3 -54.71 -16.55 -5.78
N LYS A 4 -53.70 -15.76 -6.18
CA LYS A 4 -52.35 -15.69 -5.60
C LYS A 4 -51.47 -14.67 -6.35
N LYS A 5 -50.95 -13.68 -5.62
CA LYS A 5 -49.79 -12.85 -5.97
C LYS A 5 -48.52 -13.69 -5.91
N LEU A 6 -47.52 -13.35 -6.73
CA LEU A 6 -46.11 -13.42 -6.32
C LEU A 6 -45.35 -12.29 -7.02
N TYR A 7 -44.66 -11.48 -6.21
CA TYR A 7 -43.74 -10.44 -6.60
C TYR A 7 -42.46 -11.06 -7.16
N LEU A 8 -41.82 -10.40 -8.12
CA LEU A 8 -40.37 -10.43 -8.28
C LEU A 8 -39.92 -9.12 -8.94
N LEU A 9 -39.03 -8.45 -8.21
CA LEU A 9 -38.34 -7.24 -8.61
C LEU A 9 -37.60 -7.46 -9.93
N ALA A 10 -37.82 -6.59 -10.90
CA ALA A 10 -36.82 -6.34 -11.93
C ALA A 10 -35.98 -5.15 -11.43
N ALA A 11 -34.79 -5.47 -10.94
CA ALA A 11 -33.77 -4.52 -10.54
C ALA A 11 -33.44 -3.60 -11.72
N ALA A 12 -33.34 -2.30 -11.41
CA ALA A 12 -32.88 -1.29 -12.33
C ALA A 12 -31.45 -1.62 -12.77
N ALA A 13 -31.27 -1.96 -14.04
CA ALA A 13 -29.97 -1.94 -14.68
C ALA A 13 -29.62 -0.48 -15.02
N MET A 14 -29.09 0.25 -14.04
CA MET A 14 -28.29 1.44 -14.34
C MET A 14 -26.84 0.98 -14.41
N ALA A 15 -26.42 0.55 -15.60
CA ALA A 15 -25.02 0.53 -15.96
C ALA A 15 -24.57 1.99 -16.14
N ALA A 16 -24.38 2.69 -15.03
CA ALA A 16 -23.49 3.83 -15.00
C ALA A 16 -22.08 3.24 -14.96
N VAL A 17 -21.53 2.97 -16.14
CA VAL A 17 -20.08 2.87 -16.31
C VAL A 17 -19.58 4.29 -16.05
N SER A 18 -19.30 4.60 -14.79
CA SER A 18 -18.51 5.78 -14.44
C SER A 18 -17.13 5.54 -15.04
N LEU A 19 -16.93 6.05 -16.25
CA LEU A 19 -15.62 6.28 -16.82
C LEU A 19 -14.92 7.24 -15.85
N PHE A 20 -14.21 6.68 -14.87
CA PHE A 20 -13.28 7.45 -14.07
C PHE A 20 -12.25 8.04 -15.05
N PRO A 21 -12.10 9.37 -15.12
CA PRO A 21 -10.94 9.91 -15.78
C PRO A 21 -9.74 9.51 -14.91
N LEU A 22 -8.96 8.54 -15.40
CA LEU A 22 -7.67 8.07 -14.84
C LEU A 22 -6.69 9.21 -14.49
N SER A 23 -6.96 10.44 -14.95
CA SER A 23 -6.22 11.65 -14.61
C SER A 23 -6.50 12.21 -13.21
N ALA A 24 -7.50 11.72 -12.48
CA ALA A 24 -7.84 12.24 -11.13
C ALA A 24 -6.99 11.64 -10.00
N CYS A 25 -6.26 10.54 -10.25
CA CYS A 25 -5.45 9.86 -9.22
C CYS A 25 -3.95 10.16 -9.31
N GLN A 26 -3.49 10.98 -10.28
CA GLN A 26 -2.06 11.09 -10.58
C GLN A 26 -1.31 12.23 -9.88
N ASP A 27 -2.00 13.22 -9.30
CA ASP A 27 -1.35 14.40 -8.69
C ASP A 27 -2.11 14.87 -7.45
N LYS A 28 -2.30 14.01 -6.43
CA LYS A 28 -2.80 14.47 -5.13
C LYS A 28 -1.63 14.90 -4.27
N ASP A 29 -1.71 16.11 -3.73
CA ASP A 29 -0.82 16.55 -2.67
C ASP A 29 -0.92 15.57 -1.49
N PRO A 30 0.19 15.11 -0.92
CA PRO A 30 0.18 14.17 0.20
C PRO A 30 -0.54 14.78 1.40
N VAL A 31 -1.23 13.92 2.17
CA VAL A 31 -1.95 14.30 3.40
C VAL A 31 -0.98 14.90 4.43
N GLU A 32 0.22 14.33 4.50
CA GLU A 32 1.32 14.88 5.29
C GLU A 32 2.63 14.74 4.50
N GLN A 33 3.45 15.79 4.51
CA GLN A 33 4.78 15.74 3.91
C GLN A 33 5.81 16.30 4.90
N ASP A 34 6.83 15.50 5.23
CA ASP A 34 8.21 15.98 5.16
C ASP A 34 9.25 14.83 5.28
N ARG A 35 9.95 14.57 4.15
CA ARG A 35 11.40 14.36 4.07
C ARG A 35 11.90 14.76 2.66
N LYS A 36 12.82 15.72 2.58
CA LYS A 36 13.63 16.04 1.38
C LYS A 36 15.10 15.84 1.72
N THR A 37 15.61 14.65 1.47
CA THR A 37 17.04 14.37 1.48
C THR A 37 17.39 13.67 0.18
N GLU A 38 18.41 14.17 -0.53
CA GLU A 38 18.75 13.76 -1.90
C GLU A 38 19.23 12.30 -2.02
N GLU A 39 19.37 11.57 -0.91
CA GLU A 39 20.03 10.24 -0.87
C GLU A 39 19.25 9.14 -0.11
N GLY A 40 18.06 9.41 0.45
CA GLY A 40 17.25 8.42 1.19
C GLY A 40 15.77 8.78 1.26
N GLY A 41 14.89 7.77 1.39
CA GLY A 41 13.43 7.97 1.41
C GLY A 41 12.63 6.80 0.85
N ILE A 42 11.33 7.06 0.64
CA ILE A 42 10.40 6.13 0.00
C ILE A 42 10.32 6.42 -1.50
N ASN A 43 10.47 5.37 -2.30
CA ASN A 43 10.18 5.42 -3.73
C ASN A 43 9.20 4.31 -4.10
N VAL A 44 8.16 4.68 -4.85
CA VAL A 44 7.12 3.77 -5.31
C VAL A 44 6.94 3.90 -6.81
N GLN A 45 6.78 2.77 -7.48
CA GLN A 45 6.52 2.76 -8.91
C GLN A 45 5.58 1.61 -9.29
N PRO A 46 4.73 1.79 -10.32
CA PRO A 46 3.99 0.68 -10.89
C PRO A 46 4.92 -0.46 -11.27
N TYR A 47 4.50 -1.68 -10.98
CA TYR A 47 5.21 -2.89 -11.33
C TYR A 47 4.35 -3.77 -12.23
N SER A 48 4.88 -4.10 -13.40
CA SER A 48 4.30 -5.04 -14.35
C SER A 48 5.42 -5.97 -14.84
N PRO A 49 5.52 -7.20 -14.33
CA PRO A 49 6.45 -8.18 -14.88
C PRO A 49 6.03 -8.55 -16.31
N VAL A 50 6.97 -8.50 -17.25
CA VAL A 50 6.73 -8.80 -18.69
C VAL A 50 6.20 -10.23 -18.94
N ILE A 51 6.25 -11.11 -17.92
CA ILE A 51 6.01 -12.55 -18.03
C ILE A 51 4.88 -13.02 -17.08
N SER A 52 4.33 -12.14 -16.22
CA SER A 52 3.27 -12.50 -15.26
C SER A 52 2.13 -11.49 -15.30
N MET A 53 0.89 -11.96 -15.08
CA MET A 53 -0.29 -11.11 -14.88
C MET A 53 -0.31 -10.44 -13.49
N ALA A 54 0.71 -10.70 -12.65
CA ALA A 54 0.85 -10.07 -11.34
C ALA A 54 1.26 -8.60 -11.51
N ILE A 55 0.28 -7.73 -11.64
CA ILE A 55 0.44 -6.29 -11.54
C ILE A 55 0.48 -5.90 -10.06
N GLY A 56 1.25 -4.87 -9.76
CA GLY A 56 1.28 -4.31 -8.42
C GLY A 56 2.19 -3.11 -8.31
N THR A 57 2.78 -2.94 -7.14
CA THR A 57 3.57 -1.77 -6.79
C THR A 57 4.92 -2.21 -6.28
N ARG A 58 5.98 -1.67 -6.86
CA ARG A 58 7.32 -1.77 -6.28
C ARG A 58 7.50 -0.68 -5.26
N ILE A 59 8.00 -1.05 -4.09
CA ILE A 59 8.23 -0.18 -2.96
C ILE A 59 9.69 -0.34 -2.56
N SER A 60 10.42 0.77 -2.51
CA SER A 60 11.76 0.81 -1.95
C SER A 60 11.83 1.82 -0.82
N ALA A 61 12.40 1.41 0.30
CA ALA A 61 12.70 2.22 1.46
C ALA A 61 14.21 2.13 1.73
N ASN A 62 14.88 3.28 1.85
CA ASN A 62 16.31 3.33 2.15
C ASN A 62 16.56 4.31 3.29
N PHE A 63 16.96 3.75 4.43
CA PHE A 63 17.16 4.45 5.70
C PHE A 63 18.38 3.86 6.40
N GLU A 64 19.56 4.38 6.08
CA GLU A 64 20.83 3.88 6.62
C GLU A 64 20.85 3.85 8.16
N GLY A 65 21.27 2.71 8.70
CA GLY A 65 21.36 2.47 10.14
C GLY A 65 20.02 2.44 10.86
N CYS A 66 18.91 2.24 10.14
CA CYS A 66 17.59 2.07 10.71
C CYS A 66 17.06 0.65 10.50
N SER A 67 16.32 0.15 11.48
CA SER A 67 15.37 -0.94 11.26
C SER A 67 14.13 -0.37 10.56
N ILE A 68 13.57 -1.16 9.66
CA ILE A 68 12.44 -0.80 8.81
C ILE A 68 11.38 -1.89 8.97
N THR A 69 10.16 -1.50 9.32
CA THR A 69 9.03 -2.40 9.45
C THR A 69 8.01 -2.08 8.37
N ILE A 70 7.62 -3.06 7.56
CA ILE A 70 6.62 -2.91 6.51
C ILE A 70 5.38 -3.74 6.86
N THR A 71 4.21 -3.09 6.81
CA THR A 71 2.90 -3.72 7.01
C THR A 71 1.97 -3.34 5.87
N SER A 72 1.22 -4.30 5.33
CA SER A 72 0.05 -4.02 4.48
C SER A 72 -1.21 -4.06 5.36
N GLN A 73 -2.05 -3.03 5.24
CA GLN A 73 -3.24 -2.84 6.09
C GLN A 73 -4.43 -3.68 5.63
N SER A 74 -4.44 -4.17 4.38
CA SER A 74 -5.52 -5.02 3.88
C SER A 74 -5.08 -6.47 3.67
N GLY A 75 -6.03 -7.40 3.81
CA GLY A 75 -5.85 -8.79 3.37
C GLY A 75 -5.90 -8.96 1.84
N THR A 76 -5.83 -7.87 1.06
CA THR A 76 -6.06 -7.87 -0.39
C THR A 76 -4.79 -7.89 -1.22
N GLY A 77 -3.62 -7.75 -0.59
CA GLY A 77 -2.33 -7.88 -1.23
C GLY A 77 -1.33 -8.67 -0.40
N TRP A 78 -0.26 -9.10 -1.07
CA TRP A 78 0.90 -9.73 -0.46
C TRP A 78 2.14 -8.92 -0.78
N LEU A 79 3.13 -8.93 0.13
CA LEU A 79 4.47 -8.49 -0.23
C LEU A 79 5.25 -9.66 -0.79
N TYR A 80 5.89 -9.42 -1.91
CA TYR A 80 6.79 -10.33 -2.57
C TYR A 80 8.22 -9.79 -2.40
N LEU A 81 9.14 -10.70 -2.04
CA LEU A 81 10.54 -10.40 -1.81
C LEU A 81 11.40 -11.30 -2.71
N ASN A 82 12.38 -10.71 -3.38
CA ASN A 82 13.38 -11.47 -4.14
C ASN A 82 14.60 -11.81 -3.27
N GLN A 83 15.44 -12.75 -3.73
CA GLN A 83 16.65 -13.18 -3.01
C GLN A 83 17.63 -12.06 -2.66
N PHE A 84 17.60 -10.91 -3.34
CA PHE A 84 18.49 -9.80 -3.02
C PHE A 84 18.08 -9.09 -1.72
N GLN A 85 16.99 -9.51 -1.08
CA GLN A 85 16.57 -9.07 0.24
C GLN A 85 17.03 -10.01 1.35
N GLU A 86 17.69 -11.14 1.07
CA GLU A 86 18.11 -12.11 2.10
C GLU A 86 19.04 -11.49 3.15
N GLU A 87 19.92 -10.58 2.75
CA GLU A 87 20.86 -9.92 3.67
C GLU A 87 20.21 -8.80 4.50
N THR A 88 19.12 -8.22 4.00
CA THR A 88 18.50 -7.03 4.62
C THR A 88 17.20 -7.37 5.34
N CYS A 89 16.47 -8.39 4.93
CA CYS A 89 15.23 -8.86 5.55
C CYS A 89 15.55 -9.77 6.74
N THR A 90 15.31 -9.28 7.95
CA THR A 90 15.59 -10.05 9.18
C THR A 90 14.60 -11.21 9.37
N ASP A 91 13.51 -11.20 8.62
CA ASP A 91 12.47 -12.24 8.63
C ASP A 91 12.63 -13.29 7.53
N TRP A 92 13.68 -13.24 6.71
CA TRP A 92 13.82 -14.06 5.49
C TRP A 92 13.53 -15.55 5.69
N GLU A 93 14.06 -16.13 6.76
CA GLU A 93 13.93 -17.56 7.08
C GLU A 93 12.51 -17.97 7.47
N ARG A 94 11.75 -17.08 8.14
CA ARG A 94 10.37 -17.40 8.54
C ARG A 94 9.38 -17.26 7.38
N LEU A 95 9.73 -16.49 6.34
CA LEU A 95 8.82 -16.23 5.24
C LEU A 95 8.66 -17.46 4.34
N PRO A 96 7.43 -17.79 3.90
CA PRO A 96 7.17 -18.88 3.00
C PRO A 96 7.80 -18.63 1.62
N VAL A 97 8.35 -19.70 1.04
CA VAL A 97 8.83 -19.70 -0.34
C VAL A 97 7.62 -19.61 -1.28
N TYR A 98 7.61 -18.60 -2.13
CA TYR A 98 6.62 -18.43 -3.18
C TYR A 98 7.05 -19.13 -4.47
N HIS A 99 8.32 -18.96 -4.84
CA HIS A 99 8.91 -19.58 -6.02
C HIS A 99 10.40 -19.77 -5.80
N GLU A 100 10.93 -20.88 -6.30
CA GLU A 100 12.34 -21.21 -6.20
C GLU A 100 12.81 -21.82 -7.53
N SER A 101 13.95 -21.32 -8.01
CA SER A 101 14.65 -21.84 -9.17
C SER A 101 16.13 -21.95 -8.85
N GLN A 102 16.91 -22.57 -9.75
CA GLN A 102 18.37 -22.64 -9.61
C GLN A 102 19.07 -21.27 -9.60
N TYR A 103 18.38 -20.19 -9.98
CA TYR A 103 18.94 -18.84 -10.08
C TYR A 103 18.46 -17.89 -8.98
N PHE A 104 17.26 -18.14 -8.45
CA PHE A 104 16.67 -17.27 -7.46
C PHE A 104 15.60 -17.93 -6.61
N THR A 105 15.59 -17.52 -5.33
CA THR A 105 14.51 -17.77 -4.38
C THR A 105 13.67 -16.52 -4.21
N GLN A 106 12.36 -16.72 -4.15
CA GLN A 106 11.36 -15.67 -4.01
C GLN A 106 10.47 -16.02 -2.82
N LYS A 107 10.33 -15.08 -1.89
CA LYS A 107 9.51 -15.21 -0.69
C LYS A 107 8.23 -14.39 -0.84
N LYS A 108 7.20 -14.77 -0.10
CA LYS A 108 5.99 -13.96 0.05
C LYS A 108 5.68 -13.73 1.53
N ALA A 109 5.02 -12.63 1.82
CA ALA A 109 4.37 -12.36 3.08
C ALA A 109 2.92 -11.96 2.80
N ALA A 110 1.98 -12.79 3.24
CA ALA A 110 0.57 -12.42 3.32
C ALA A 110 0.29 -11.74 4.66
N SER A 111 -0.97 -11.38 4.91
CA SER A 111 -1.38 -10.66 6.13
C SER A 111 -0.97 -11.38 7.42
N GLU A 112 -0.91 -12.71 7.42
CA GLU A 112 -0.51 -13.53 8.56
C GLU A 112 1.01 -13.56 8.81
N GLU A 113 1.81 -13.19 7.82
CA GLU A 113 3.26 -13.01 7.96
C GLU A 113 3.68 -11.56 8.17
N MET A 114 2.75 -10.60 8.17
CA MET A 114 3.02 -9.21 8.51
C MET A 114 3.08 -9.01 10.03
N PRO A 115 3.83 -8.01 10.52
CA PRO A 115 4.73 -7.12 9.77
C PRO A 115 6.00 -7.85 9.26
N VAL A 116 6.69 -7.28 8.28
CA VAL A 116 8.01 -7.76 7.79
C VAL A 116 9.10 -6.74 8.09
N HIS A 117 10.22 -7.20 8.64
CA HIS A 117 11.29 -6.36 9.14
C HIS A 117 12.56 -6.42 8.27
N PHE A 118 13.23 -5.28 8.14
CA PHE A 118 14.44 -5.09 7.36
C PHE A 118 15.44 -4.19 8.08
N GLU A 119 16.70 -4.25 7.66
CA GLU A 119 17.79 -3.38 8.12
C GLU A 119 18.35 -2.56 6.95
N ASN A 120 18.49 -1.25 7.15
CA ASN A 120 19.01 -0.24 6.23
C ASN A 120 18.18 -0.01 4.96
N ASN A 121 17.75 -1.07 4.27
CA ASN A 121 16.95 -0.95 3.06
C ASN A 121 15.96 -2.11 2.92
N ALA A 122 14.81 -1.77 2.35
CA ALA A 122 13.80 -2.72 1.95
C ALA A 122 13.41 -2.47 0.50
N TYR A 123 13.34 -3.53 -0.29
CA TYR A 123 12.87 -3.52 -1.66
C TYR A 123 11.88 -4.66 -1.84
N VAL A 124 10.61 -4.31 -1.92
CA VAL A 124 9.50 -5.27 -1.97
C VAL A 124 8.56 -4.94 -3.13
N GLU A 125 7.82 -5.95 -3.58
CA GLU A 125 6.77 -5.78 -4.57
C GLU A 125 5.44 -6.13 -3.88
N TRP A 126 4.57 -5.15 -3.71
CA TRP A 126 3.18 -5.41 -3.35
C TRP A 126 2.44 -5.94 -4.57
N LEU A 127 1.71 -7.04 -4.43
CA LEU A 127 0.91 -7.65 -5.49
C LEU A 127 -0.50 -7.90 -4.98
N SER A 128 -1.51 -7.62 -5.82
CA SER A 128 -2.89 -7.97 -5.48
C SER A 128 -3.06 -9.48 -5.41
N VAL A 129 -3.85 -9.96 -4.45
CA VAL A 129 -4.29 -11.35 -4.45
C VAL A 129 -5.22 -11.58 -5.65
N GLU A 130 -4.77 -12.37 -6.63
CA GLU A 130 -5.61 -12.69 -7.80
C GLU A 130 -6.91 -13.38 -7.34
N PRO A 131 -8.10 -12.88 -7.74
CA PRO A 131 -9.33 -13.59 -7.49
C PRO A 131 -9.40 -14.80 -8.43
N ALA A 132 -9.92 -15.91 -7.90
CA ALA A 132 -9.99 -17.22 -8.56
C ALA A 132 -10.69 -17.24 -9.95
N ASN A 133 -11.31 -16.14 -10.38
CA ASN A 133 -12.13 -16.04 -11.59
C ASN A 133 -11.45 -15.31 -12.77
N GLY A 134 -10.15 -15.00 -12.68
CA GLY A 134 -9.36 -14.49 -13.82
C GLY A 134 -9.73 -13.09 -14.32
N THR A 135 -10.61 -12.38 -13.62
CA THR A 135 -10.86 -10.94 -13.84
C THR A 135 -10.05 -10.16 -12.83
N LEU A 136 -9.18 -9.26 -13.28
CA LEU A 136 -8.38 -8.43 -12.41
C LEU A 136 -9.31 -7.47 -11.65
N PRO A 137 -9.37 -7.54 -10.30
CA PRO A 137 -10.28 -6.73 -9.52
C PRO A 137 -9.75 -5.30 -9.42
N THR A 138 -10.66 -4.37 -9.12
CA THR A 138 -10.27 -3.09 -8.53
C THR A 138 -9.85 -3.35 -7.09
N VAL A 139 -8.64 -2.96 -6.72
CA VAL A 139 -8.09 -3.15 -5.37
C VAL A 139 -7.58 -1.82 -4.85
N GLU A 140 -7.87 -1.57 -3.58
CA GLU A 140 -7.30 -0.46 -2.82
C GLU A 140 -6.56 -1.04 -1.61
N ASP A 141 -5.34 -0.59 -1.39
CA ASP A 141 -4.58 -0.96 -0.21
C ASP A 141 -3.74 0.22 0.33
N TYR A 142 -3.34 0.08 1.60
CA TYR A 142 -2.39 0.95 2.25
C TYR A 142 -1.21 0.12 2.76
N VAL A 143 -0.01 0.48 2.33
CA VAL A 143 1.24 -0.06 2.87
C VAL A 143 1.83 0.97 3.81
N VAL A 144 2.12 0.56 5.04
CA VAL A 144 2.69 1.37 6.09
C VAL A 144 4.14 0.93 6.30
N ILE A 145 5.02 1.92 6.43
CA ILE A 145 6.42 1.73 6.74
C ILE A 145 6.73 2.52 8.01
N THR A 146 7.30 1.89 9.02
CA THR A 146 7.88 2.59 10.18
C THR A 146 9.38 2.40 10.20
N THR A 147 10.10 3.40 10.69
CA THR A 147 11.55 3.36 10.79
C THR A 147 11.98 3.62 12.22
N GLU A 148 12.96 2.86 12.68
CA GLU A 148 13.47 2.92 14.05
C GLU A 148 15.01 2.96 14.04
N LYS A 149 15.60 3.58 15.05
CA LYS A 149 17.05 3.57 15.28
C LYS A 149 17.32 3.29 16.75
N GLY A 150 17.81 2.09 17.05
CA GLY A 150 17.86 1.61 18.42
C GLY A 150 16.44 1.39 18.93
N GLU A 151 16.07 2.03 20.03
CA GLU A 151 14.73 1.93 20.64
C GLU A 151 13.81 3.10 20.27
N HIS A 152 14.23 3.98 19.34
CA HIS A 152 13.49 5.19 18.97
C HIS A 152 12.88 5.10 17.58
N ILE A 153 11.60 5.42 17.49
CA ILE A 153 10.90 5.63 16.22
C ILE A 153 11.41 6.93 15.59
N THR A 154 11.88 6.85 14.35
CA THR A 154 12.48 7.97 13.61
C THR A 154 11.57 8.51 12.52
N GLY A 155 10.53 7.77 12.13
CA GLY A 155 9.60 8.20 11.10
C GLY A 155 8.60 7.13 10.68
N TYR A 156 7.71 7.53 9.79
CA TYR A 156 6.75 6.65 9.15
C TYR A 156 6.40 7.12 7.73
N ALA A 157 5.93 6.20 6.91
CA ALA A 157 5.36 6.50 5.61
C ALA A 157 4.09 5.67 5.38
N VAL A 158 3.18 6.23 4.60
CA VAL A 158 1.94 5.58 4.17
C VAL A 158 1.83 5.69 2.66
N ILE A 159 1.69 4.54 2.02
CA ILE A 159 1.58 4.40 0.56
C ILE A 159 0.17 3.90 0.28
N TYR A 160 -0.60 4.69 -0.47
CA TYR A 160 -1.85 4.23 -1.05
C TYR A 160 -1.57 3.51 -2.38
N ILE A 161 -2.25 2.41 -2.60
CA ILE A 161 -2.18 1.64 -3.85
C ILE A 161 -3.59 1.51 -4.40
N TYR A 162 -3.81 2.05 -5.60
CA TYR A 162 -5.00 1.80 -6.40
C TYR A 162 -4.64 0.92 -7.58
N GLN A 163 -5.26 -0.25 -7.69
CA GLN A 163 -5.12 -1.13 -8.84
C GLN A 163 -6.45 -1.23 -9.58
N GLU A 164 -6.44 -1.04 -10.90
CA GLU A 164 -7.59 -1.25 -11.77
C GLU A 164 -7.15 -1.97 -13.05
N GLY A 165 -7.75 -3.12 -13.30
CA GLY A 165 -7.40 -3.94 -14.46
C GLY A 165 -5.90 -4.27 -14.45
N VAL A 166 -5.19 -3.84 -15.50
CA VAL A 166 -3.75 -4.11 -15.68
C VAL A 166 -2.83 -2.99 -15.15
N GLY A 167 -3.38 -1.98 -14.48
CA GLY A 167 -2.62 -0.85 -13.96
C GLY A 167 -2.61 -0.80 -12.44
N SER A 168 -1.45 -0.46 -11.87
CA SER A 168 -1.32 -0.02 -10.48
C SER A 168 -0.88 1.44 -10.46
N THR A 169 -1.53 2.23 -9.61
CA THR A 169 -1.25 3.65 -9.37
C THR A 169 -0.91 3.82 -7.89
N PRO A 170 0.37 3.71 -7.51
CA PRO A 170 0.80 3.95 -6.15
C PRO A 170 1.00 5.44 -5.89
N THR A 171 0.70 5.88 -4.68
CA THR A 171 0.90 7.25 -4.21
C THR A 171 1.43 7.23 -2.79
N VAL A 172 2.54 7.94 -2.54
CA VAL A 172 2.99 8.21 -1.17
C VAL A 172 2.10 9.31 -0.60
N ILE A 173 1.27 8.98 0.38
CA ILE A 173 0.31 9.93 0.99
C ILE A 173 0.82 10.50 2.31
N ALA A 174 1.78 9.82 2.94
CA ALA A 174 2.61 10.36 4.00
C ALA A 174 4.04 9.84 3.91
N ASP A 175 5.02 10.70 4.16
CA ASP A 175 6.43 10.36 4.39
C ASP A 175 6.95 11.38 5.39
N LYS A 176 7.15 10.92 6.63
CA LYS A 176 7.40 11.77 7.79
C LYS A 176 8.63 11.32 8.55
N GLU A 177 9.58 12.24 8.70
CA GLU A 177 10.66 12.16 9.69
C GLU A 177 10.29 12.89 10.99
N PHE A 178 10.58 12.27 12.13
CA PHE A 178 10.54 12.94 13.42
C PHE A 178 11.86 13.67 13.66
N PRO A 179 11.85 15.00 13.87
CA PRO A 179 13.08 15.75 14.06
C PRO A 179 13.75 15.36 15.39
N MET A 180 15.08 15.44 15.44
CA MET A 180 15.78 15.39 16.72
C MET A 180 15.56 16.67 17.52
N THR A 181 15.56 16.56 18.85
CA THR A 181 15.58 17.71 19.77
C THR A 181 16.88 17.68 20.56
N ASP A 182 17.66 18.76 20.50
CA ASP A 182 18.98 18.85 21.16
C ASP A 182 19.97 17.72 20.80
N GLY A 183 19.83 17.14 19.60
CA GLY A 183 20.67 16.05 19.11
C GLY A 183 20.21 14.65 19.52
N GLU A 184 19.11 14.54 20.25
CA GLU A 184 18.51 13.28 20.69
C GLU A 184 17.24 12.96 19.90
N TYR A 185 16.96 11.66 19.72
CA TYR A 185 15.68 11.22 19.17
C TYR A 185 14.54 11.53 20.15
N GLN A 186 13.37 11.80 19.59
CA GLN A 186 12.17 11.99 20.40
C GLN A 186 11.62 10.64 20.86
N ASP A 187 11.05 10.62 22.07
CA ASP A 187 10.25 9.50 22.55
C ASP A 187 8.87 9.58 21.92
N ILE A 188 8.69 8.84 20.83
CA ILE A 188 7.41 8.69 20.15
C ILE A 188 6.71 7.46 20.72
N ASP A 189 5.48 7.65 21.18
CA ASP A 189 4.63 6.58 21.66
C ASP A 189 4.02 5.78 20.49
N GLU A 190 4.08 4.46 20.57
CA GLU A 190 3.57 3.55 19.52
C GLU A 190 2.05 3.69 19.34
N GLU A 191 1.29 3.80 20.42
CA GLU A 191 -0.17 3.96 20.35
C GLU A 191 -0.54 5.31 19.68
N TRP A 192 0.20 6.37 19.99
CA TRP A 192 0.04 7.64 19.29
C TRP A 192 0.37 7.51 17.79
N LEU A 193 1.45 6.81 17.42
CA LEU A 193 1.84 6.63 16.03
C LEU A 193 0.78 5.87 15.24
N ASP A 194 0.28 4.76 15.78
CA ASP A 194 -0.77 3.96 15.15
C ASP A 194 -2.03 4.79 14.92
N ASN A 195 -2.44 5.57 15.92
CA ASN A 195 -3.57 6.49 15.79
C ASN A 195 -3.33 7.57 14.72
N ARG A 196 -2.11 8.09 14.60
CA ARG A 196 -1.77 9.08 13.57
C ARG A 196 -1.80 8.47 12.17
N ILE A 197 -1.22 7.29 11.98
CA ILE A 197 -1.26 6.55 10.70
C ILE A 197 -2.70 6.30 10.28
N GLN A 198 -3.56 5.87 11.21
CA GLN A 198 -4.96 5.65 10.93
C GLN A 198 -5.69 6.95 10.53
N SER A 199 -5.40 8.06 11.22
CA SER A 199 -5.92 9.39 10.86
C SER A 199 -5.54 9.79 9.43
N VAL A 200 -4.27 9.60 9.04
CA VAL A 200 -3.79 9.90 7.67
C VAL A 200 -4.56 9.09 6.62
N ILE A 201 -4.77 7.80 6.89
CA ILE A 201 -5.53 6.91 6.00
C ILE A 201 -6.98 7.39 5.88
N ASP A 202 -7.62 7.76 6.98
CA ASP A 202 -9.02 8.19 7.00
C ASP A 202 -9.20 9.57 6.34
N GLU A 203 -8.26 10.50 6.54
CA GLU A 203 -8.18 11.79 5.84
C GLU A 203 -8.06 11.57 4.32
N HIS A 204 -7.18 10.67 3.88
CA HIS A 204 -7.03 10.33 2.47
C HIS A 204 -8.32 9.73 1.86
N LYS A 205 -8.98 8.81 2.56
CA LYS A 205 -10.28 8.25 2.15
C LYS A 205 -11.36 9.31 2.02
N ALA A 206 -11.39 10.28 2.94
CA ALA A 206 -12.34 11.40 2.89
C ALA A 206 -12.10 12.28 1.65
N MET A 207 -10.84 12.56 1.32
CA MET A 207 -10.47 13.30 0.10
C MET A 207 -10.92 12.58 -1.17
N LEU A 208 -10.74 11.25 -1.25
CA LEU A 208 -11.23 10.44 -2.37
C LEU A 208 -12.77 10.51 -2.49
N SER A 209 -13.48 10.49 -1.37
CA SER A 209 -14.95 10.50 -1.35
C SER A 209 -15.55 11.86 -1.75
N ALA A 210 -14.97 12.97 -1.27
CA ALA A 210 -15.46 14.32 -1.56
C ALA A 210 -15.37 14.71 -3.04
N GLU A 211 -14.39 14.17 -3.76
CA GLU A 211 -14.26 14.37 -5.21
C GLU A 211 -15.35 13.67 -6.02
N ILE A 212 -15.81 12.49 -5.57
CA ILE A 212 -16.92 11.77 -6.21
C ILE A 212 -18.19 12.63 -6.12
N GLU A 213 -18.43 13.24 -4.95
CA GLU A 213 -19.59 14.11 -4.75
C GLU A 213 -19.47 15.41 -5.60
N GLY A 214 -18.32 16.08 -5.60
CA GLY A 214 -18.11 17.30 -6.40
C GLY A 214 -18.14 17.09 -7.93
N ALA A 215 -17.69 15.93 -8.41
CA ALA A 215 -17.80 15.55 -9.83
C ALA A 215 -19.25 15.29 -10.26
N THR A 216 -20.10 14.81 -9.35
CA THR A 216 -21.54 14.64 -9.63
C THR A 216 -22.33 15.95 -9.61
N GLU A 217 -21.89 16.97 -8.87
CA GLU A 217 -22.57 18.28 -8.82
C GLU A 217 -22.25 19.21 -10.00
N THR A 218 -21.07 19.07 -10.62
CA THR A 218 -20.64 19.89 -11.77
C THR A 218 -21.03 19.31 -13.13
N GLY A 219 -21.56 18.08 -13.15
CA GLY A 219 -22.11 17.42 -14.32
C GLY A 219 -23.64 17.46 -14.37
N ASN A 220 -24.23 18.64 -14.53
CA ASN A 220 -25.63 18.82 -14.98
C ASN A 220 -25.76 20.04 -15.91
#